data_AF-B2ZAZ4-F1
#
_entry.id   AF-B2ZAZ4-F1
#
_cell.length_a   1.000
_cell.length_b   1.000
_cell.length_c   1.000
_cell.angle_alpha   90.00
_cell.angle_beta   90.00
_cell.angle_gamma   90.00
#
_symmetry.space_group_name_H-M   'P 1'
#
loop_
_entity.id
_entity.type
_entity.pdbx_description
1 polymer ?
#
loop_
_entity_poly.entity_id
_entity_poly.type
_entity_poly.pdbx_seq_one_letter_code
_entity_poly.pdbx_strand_id
1 'polypeptide(L)'
;CTCFRVAVTGAAGQIGYSLLFRIAAGEMFGKDRSVILQMLELPDEKAQAALKGVMMELEDCAFPLLAGMVVTDNPDIAFKDADAALLVGSRPRGPGMERKDLLMENAKIFTAQGAALNKVARRDVKVLVVGNPANTNAYIAMKSAPDLNPKHFTAMLRLDHNRALSQLSTKLSKPVANIEKLIVWGNHSPTMYPDYRFATADGTPIIEAINDQAWNANSFIPTVSKRGAAIIEARGLSSAASAANAAIDHMRDWLLGSNGKWITMGVPSDGSYGIPEGMIFGFPVTT
;
A
#
# COMPACT_ATOMS: atom_id res chain seq x y z
N CYS A 1 24.03 -2.63 -15.84
CA CYS A 1 22.79 -2.93 -15.10
C CYS A 1 21.78 -1.81 -15.34
N THR A 2 20.57 -2.10 -15.79
CA THR A 2 19.49 -1.10 -15.84
C THR A 2 19.00 -0.82 -14.42
N CYS A 3 19.03 0.44 -13.98
CA CYS A 3 18.54 0.85 -12.67
C CYS A 3 17.04 0.56 -12.52
N PHE A 4 16.60 0.18 -11.32
CA PHE A 4 15.19 -0.07 -11.01
C PHE A 4 14.45 1.25 -10.91
N ARG A 5 13.33 1.40 -11.60
CA ARG A 5 12.57 2.66 -11.69
C ARG A 5 11.30 2.58 -10.85
N VAL A 6 11.18 3.45 -9.86
CA VAL A 6 10.05 3.46 -8.93
C VAL A 6 9.29 4.77 -9.04
N ALA A 7 8.07 4.69 -9.56
CA ALA A 7 7.16 5.82 -9.61
C ALA A 7 6.36 5.95 -8.32
N VAL A 8 6.23 7.16 -7.77
CA VAL A 8 5.45 7.46 -6.56
C VAL A 8 4.59 8.69 -6.81
N THR A 9 3.27 8.56 -6.67
CA THR A 9 2.33 9.69 -6.78
C THR A 9 2.03 10.30 -5.43
N GLY A 10 1.66 11.58 -5.36
CA GLY A 10 1.48 12.26 -4.07
C GLY A 10 2.79 12.31 -3.28
N ALA A 11 3.91 12.46 -4.00
CA ALA A 11 5.26 12.27 -3.48
C ALA A 11 5.63 13.30 -2.39
N ALA A 12 5.07 14.50 -2.44
CA ALA A 12 5.28 15.52 -1.40
C ALA A 12 4.32 15.39 -0.20
N GLY A 13 3.36 14.46 -0.27
CA GLY A 13 2.45 14.15 0.84
C GLY A 13 3.16 13.44 2.01
N GLN A 14 2.51 13.42 3.17
CA GLN A 14 3.07 12.84 4.41
C GLN A 14 3.49 11.37 4.29
N ILE A 15 2.72 10.56 3.55
CA ILE A 15 3.10 9.16 3.28
C ILE A 15 4.31 9.13 2.34
N GLY A 16 4.29 9.91 1.26
CA GLY A 16 5.42 10.05 0.33
C GLY A 16 6.71 10.41 1.05
N TYR A 17 6.65 11.40 1.94
CA TYR A 17 7.77 11.83 2.77
C TYR A 17 8.32 10.72 3.68
N SER A 18 7.48 9.82 4.22
CA SER A 18 7.97 8.68 5.01
C SER A 18 8.46 7.50 4.15
N LEU A 19 8.04 7.45 2.89
CA LEU A 19 8.22 6.33 1.98
C LEU A 19 9.50 6.48 1.15
N LEU A 20 9.70 7.65 0.54
CA LEU A 20 10.75 7.91 -0.45
C LEU A 20 12.16 7.64 0.08
N PHE A 21 12.46 8.11 1.30
CA PHE A 21 13.77 7.92 1.93
C PHE A 21 14.07 6.44 2.18
N ARG A 22 13.06 5.65 2.54
CA ARG A 22 13.22 4.20 2.77
C ARG A 22 13.38 3.44 1.46
N ILE A 23 12.74 3.88 0.38
CA ILE A 23 12.98 3.36 -0.96
C ILE A 23 14.43 3.67 -1.37
N ALA A 24 14.88 4.92 -1.23
CA ALA A 24 16.24 5.35 -1.55
C ALA A 24 17.30 4.62 -0.72
N ALA A 25 16.99 4.28 0.53
CA ALA A 25 17.83 3.47 1.40
C ALA A 25 17.90 1.98 0.99
N GLY A 26 17.15 1.52 -0.01
CA GLY A 26 17.11 0.12 -0.47
C GLY A 26 16.25 -0.80 0.38
N GLU A 27 15.40 -0.26 1.26
CA GLU A 27 14.55 -1.11 2.10
C GLU A 27 13.45 -1.81 1.32
N MET A 28 13.03 -1.30 0.17
CA MET A 28 11.92 -1.89 -0.61
C MET A 28 12.37 -3.05 -1.50
N PHE A 29 13.59 -3.03 -2.03
CA PHE A 29 14.01 -3.90 -3.15
C PHE A 29 15.38 -4.57 -2.94
N GLY A 30 16.04 -4.37 -1.79
CA GLY A 30 17.38 -4.90 -1.52
C GLY A 30 18.47 -3.83 -1.49
N LYS A 31 19.67 -4.23 -1.03
CA LYS A 31 20.81 -3.32 -0.80
C LYS A 31 21.84 -3.33 -1.94
N ASP A 32 21.52 -4.05 -2.99
CA ASP A 32 22.39 -4.49 -4.08
C ASP A 32 21.94 -3.93 -5.45
N ARG A 33 20.92 -3.08 -5.45
CA ARG A 33 20.32 -2.50 -6.65
C ARG A 33 20.17 -0.98 -6.52
N SER A 34 20.59 -0.24 -7.53
CA SER A 34 20.32 1.20 -7.59
C SER A 34 18.89 1.48 -8.07
N VAL A 35 18.32 2.59 -7.58
CA VAL A 35 16.96 3.04 -7.86
C VAL A 35 16.95 4.43 -8.50
N ILE A 36 16.02 4.64 -9.43
CA ILE A 36 15.60 5.96 -9.90
C ILE A 36 14.20 6.23 -9.35
N LEU A 37 14.03 7.32 -8.60
CA LEU A 37 12.73 7.75 -8.11
C LEU A 37 12.03 8.65 -9.13
N GLN A 38 10.82 8.31 -9.53
CA GLN A 38 9.98 9.13 -10.41
C GLN A 38 8.79 9.66 -9.61
N MET A 39 8.87 10.93 -9.21
CA MET A 39 7.99 11.54 -8.24
C MET A 39 6.96 12.43 -8.95
N LEU A 40 5.68 12.09 -8.77
CA LEU A 40 4.53 12.80 -9.33
C LEU A 40 3.81 13.57 -8.24
N GLU A 41 3.56 14.86 -8.49
CA GLU A 41 2.65 15.69 -7.68
C GLU A 41 1.65 16.47 -8.54
N LEU A 42 0.69 17.10 -7.88
CA LEU A 42 -0.23 18.04 -8.51
C LEU A 42 0.52 19.21 -9.17
N PRO A 43 -0.01 19.78 -10.27
CA PRO A 43 0.64 20.85 -11.03
C PRO A 43 0.66 22.21 -10.30
N ASP A 44 -0.03 22.33 -9.16
CA ASP A 44 -0.07 23.60 -8.44
C ASP A 44 1.29 23.95 -7.83
N GLU A 45 1.58 25.26 -7.79
CA GLU A 45 2.89 25.78 -7.39
C GLU A 45 3.31 25.32 -5.99
N LYS A 46 2.35 25.23 -5.06
CA LYS A 46 2.64 24.80 -3.68
C LYS A 46 3.04 23.33 -3.62
N ALA A 47 2.32 22.44 -4.31
CA ALA A 47 2.67 21.03 -4.38
C ALA A 47 4.04 20.82 -5.06
N GLN A 48 4.30 21.53 -6.16
CA GLN A 48 5.59 21.45 -6.86
C GLN A 48 6.75 22.02 -6.03
N ALA A 49 6.54 23.12 -5.29
CA ALA A 49 7.53 23.67 -4.37
C ALA A 49 7.83 22.70 -3.21
N ALA A 50 6.80 22.07 -2.64
CA ALA A 50 6.97 21.05 -1.62
C ALA A 50 7.75 19.84 -2.17
N LEU A 51 7.44 19.38 -3.39
CA LEU A 51 8.15 18.27 -4.02
C LEU A 51 9.63 18.59 -4.27
N LYS A 52 9.95 19.82 -4.68
CA LYS A 52 11.34 20.30 -4.78
C LYS A 52 12.05 20.26 -3.42
N GLY A 53 11.37 20.63 -2.33
CA GLY A 53 11.91 20.51 -0.98
C GLY A 53 12.25 19.05 -0.61
N VAL A 54 11.34 18.12 -0.89
CA VAL A 54 11.59 16.67 -0.66
C VAL A 54 12.78 16.17 -1.48
N MET A 55 12.93 16.65 -2.72
CA MET A 55 14.08 16.31 -3.57
C MET A 55 15.41 16.78 -2.95
N MET A 56 15.46 18.01 -2.42
CA MET A 56 16.65 18.52 -1.72
C MET A 56 17.01 17.65 -0.51
N GLU A 57 16.02 17.26 0.30
CA GLU A 57 16.28 16.39 1.45
C GLU A 57 16.77 14.99 1.05
N LEU A 58 16.30 14.44 -0.08
CA LEU A 58 16.80 13.18 -0.63
C LEU A 58 18.26 13.29 -1.09
N GLU A 59 18.65 14.44 -1.66
CA GLU A 59 20.03 14.75 -2.04
C GLU A 59 20.93 14.84 -0.80
N ASP A 60 20.48 15.55 0.23
CA ASP A 60 21.20 15.75 1.50
C ASP A 60 21.45 14.44 2.26
N CYS A 61 20.60 13.43 2.04
CA CYS A 61 20.77 12.10 2.64
C CYS A 61 21.93 11.28 2.03
N ALA A 62 22.48 11.68 0.89
CA ALA A 62 23.62 11.02 0.23
C ALA A 62 23.44 9.50 0.05
N PHE A 63 22.24 9.06 -0.33
CA PHE A 63 21.94 7.63 -0.49
C PHE A 63 22.74 7.01 -1.66
N PRO A 64 23.60 6.00 -1.43
CA PRO A 64 24.45 5.43 -2.49
C PRO A 64 23.66 4.66 -3.54
N LEU A 65 22.43 4.21 -3.21
CA LEU A 65 21.56 3.48 -4.11
C LEU A 65 20.69 4.41 -4.96
N LEU A 66 20.55 5.69 -4.61
CA LEU A 66 19.74 6.64 -5.36
C LEU A 66 20.51 7.14 -6.60
N ALA A 67 20.32 6.46 -7.73
CA ALA A 67 21.02 6.77 -8.98
C ALA A 67 20.42 7.95 -9.75
N GLY A 68 19.22 8.39 -9.39
CA GLY A 68 18.61 9.57 -10.00
C GLY A 68 17.19 9.83 -9.51
N MET A 69 16.71 11.02 -9.82
CA MET A 69 15.35 11.46 -9.52
C MET A 69 14.73 12.14 -10.75
N VAL A 70 13.44 11.92 -10.94
CA VAL A 70 12.60 12.63 -11.92
C VAL A 70 11.45 13.24 -11.15
N VAL A 71 11.25 14.55 -11.25
CA VAL A 71 10.16 15.29 -10.63
C VAL A 71 9.26 15.85 -11.71
N THR A 72 7.95 15.64 -11.60
CA THR A 72 6.99 16.07 -12.63
C THR A 72 5.57 16.18 -12.09
N ASP A 73 4.71 16.86 -12.84
CA ASP A 73 3.25 16.87 -12.70
C ASP A 73 2.55 16.03 -13.80
N ASN A 74 3.31 15.44 -14.72
CA ASN A 74 2.80 14.68 -15.85
C ASN A 74 2.92 13.15 -15.59
N PRO A 75 1.79 12.42 -15.51
CA PRO A 75 1.79 10.97 -15.33
C PRO A 75 2.59 10.20 -16.39
N ASP A 76 2.59 10.64 -17.65
CA ASP A 76 3.33 9.97 -18.73
C ASP A 76 4.86 10.09 -18.52
N ILE A 77 5.34 11.15 -17.87
CA ILE A 77 6.76 11.30 -17.51
C ILE A 77 7.06 10.48 -16.25
N ALA A 78 6.18 10.54 -15.25
CA ALA A 78 6.35 9.85 -13.98
C ALA A 78 6.37 8.32 -14.14
N PHE A 79 5.52 7.77 -15.01
CA PHE A 79 5.39 6.33 -15.20
C PHE A 79 6.28 5.76 -16.30
N LYS A 80 7.02 6.60 -17.03
CA LYS A 80 7.86 6.15 -18.13
C LYS A 80 8.88 5.12 -17.66
N ASP A 81 8.81 3.94 -18.27
CA ASP A 81 9.67 2.78 -18.00
C ASP A 81 9.66 2.30 -16.54
N ALA A 82 8.63 2.65 -15.74
CA ALA A 82 8.57 2.27 -14.34
C ALA A 82 8.52 0.73 -14.17
N ASP A 83 9.35 0.20 -13.26
CA ASP A 83 9.31 -1.20 -12.83
C ASP A 83 8.32 -1.42 -11.68
N ALA A 84 8.14 -0.39 -10.84
CA ALA A 84 7.14 -0.36 -9.79
C ALA A 84 6.46 1.02 -9.72
N ALA A 85 5.18 1.03 -9.38
CA ALA A 85 4.39 2.25 -9.19
C ALA A 85 3.61 2.19 -7.88
N LEU A 86 3.87 3.14 -6.97
CA LEU A 86 3.15 3.30 -5.72
C LEU A 86 2.20 4.49 -5.85
N LEU A 87 0.91 4.20 -6.06
CA LEU A 87 -0.13 5.21 -6.25
C LEU A 87 -0.67 5.65 -4.88
N VAL A 88 0.02 6.63 -4.28
CA VAL A 88 -0.29 7.15 -2.93
C VAL A 88 -1.22 8.36 -3.00
N GLY A 89 -1.02 9.24 -4.00
CA GLY A 89 -1.85 10.43 -4.19
C GLY A 89 -3.30 10.09 -4.54
N SER A 90 -4.23 10.55 -3.71
CA SER A 90 -5.67 10.44 -3.91
C SER A 90 -6.38 11.68 -3.37
N ARG A 91 -7.58 11.99 -3.87
CA ARG A 91 -8.40 13.08 -3.33
C ARG A 91 -8.91 12.69 -1.93
N PRO A 92 -8.54 13.43 -0.86
CA PRO A 92 -9.10 13.18 0.46
C PRO A 92 -10.57 13.61 0.50
N ARG A 93 -11.33 13.00 1.42
CA ARG A 93 -12.72 13.42 1.67
C ARG A 93 -12.73 14.80 2.31
N GLY A 94 -13.32 15.78 1.63
CA GLY A 94 -13.48 17.14 2.14
C GLY A 94 -14.75 17.32 2.99
N PRO A 95 -14.87 18.45 3.73
CA PRO A 95 -16.10 18.82 4.42
C PRO A 95 -17.30 18.87 3.45
N GLY A 96 -18.42 18.27 3.83
CA GLY A 96 -19.65 18.23 3.01
C GLY A 96 -19.60 17.31 1.78
N MET A 97 -18.50 16.60 1.54
CA MET A 97 -18.38 15.69 0.39
C MET A 97 -19.12 14.37 0.63
N GLU A 98 -20.05 14.05 -0.27
CA GLU A 98 -20.74 12.76 -0.28
C GLU A 98 -19.80 11.62 -0.69
N ARG A 99 -20.11 10.40 -0.25
CA ARG A 99 -19.29 9.22 -0.60
C ARG A 99 -19.21 9.01 -2.11
N LYS A 100 -20.31 9.27 -2.83
CA LYS A 100 -20.37 9.16 -4.29
C LYS A 100 -19.41 10.13 -4.97
N ASP A 101 -19.35 11.38 -4.50
CA ASP A 101 -18.47 12.41 -5.09
C ASP A 101 -17.00 12.06 -4.90
N LEU A 102 -16.64 11.61 -3.69
CA LEU A 102 -15.29 11.12 -3.40
C LEU A 102 -14.87 9.98 -4.36
N LEU A 103 -15.79 9.04 -4.62
CA LEU A 103 -15.53 7.94 -5.55
C LEU A 103 -15.35 8.44 -6.98
N MET A 104 -16.21 9.36 -7.44
CA MET A 104 -16.13 9.91 -8.80
C MET A 104 -14.84 10.73 -9.03
N GLU A 105 -14.43 11.54 -8.06
CA GLU A 105 -13.19 12.32 -8.17
C GLU A 105 -11.95 11.43 -8.20
N ASN A 106 -11.89 10.42 -7.33
CA ASN A 106 -10.78 9.46 -7.37
C ASN A 106 -10.84 8.59 -8.63
N ALA A 107 -12.03 8.23 -9.14
CA ALA A 107 -12.13 7.50 -10.40
C ALA A 107 -11.44 8.23 -11.55
N LYS A 108 -11.63 9.56 -11.68
CA LYS A 108 -10.93 10.36 -12.71
C LYS A 108 -9.41 10.25 -12.59
N ILE A 109 -8.88 10.37 -11.36
CA ILE A 109 -7.45 10.29 -11.08
C ILE A 109 -6.89 8.92 -11.49
N PHE A 110 -7.51 7.85 -11.02
CA PHE A 110 -7.00 6.49 -11.23
C PHE A 110 -7.25 5.97 -12.66
N THR A 111 -8.26 6.49 -13.37
CA THR A 111 -8.42 6.24 -14.81
C THR A 111 -7.27 6.87 -15.59
N ALA A 112 -6.94 8.14 -15.31
CA ALA A 112 -5.84 8.83 -15.99
C ALA A 112 -4.48 8.17 -15.66
N GLN A 113 -4.23 7.83 -14.40
CA GLN A 113 -2.99 7.15 -14.00
C GLN A 113 -2.89 5.73 -14.59
N GLY A 114 -3.98 4.96 -14.61
CA GLY A 114 -4.02 3.65 -15.26
C GLY A 114 -3.72 3.74 -16.76
N ALA A 115 -4.33 4.70 -17.47
CA ALA A 115 -4.06 4.92 -18.90
C ALA A 115 -2.59 5.32 -19.16
N ALA A 116 -2.01 6.17 -18.31
CA ALA A 116 -0.60 6.54 -18.41
C ALA A 116 0.33 5.34 -18.16
N LEU A 117 0.10 4.55 -17.10
CA LEU A 117 0.82 3.29 -16.85
C LEU A 117 0.74 2.36 -18.06
N ASN A 118 -0.46 2.17 -18.61
CA ASN A 118 -0.69 1.34 -19.79
C ASN A 118 0.17 1.77 -20.98
N LYS A 119 0.26 3.08 -21.19
CA LYS A 119 0.97 3.69 -22.32
C LYS A 119 2.49 3.62 -22.18
N VAL A 120 3.03 3.91 -20.99
CA VAL A 120 4.47 4.22 -20.86
C VAL A 120 5.24 3.37 -19.86
N ALA A 121 4.59 2.60 -18.99
CA ALA A 121 5.30 1.77 -18.02
C ALA A 121 5.85 0.49 -18.66
N ARG A 122 6.76 -0.19 -17.96
CA ARG A 122 7.20 -1.53 -18.38
C ARG A 122 6.02 -2.49 -18.34
N ARG A 123 6.02 -3.49 -19.24
CA ARG A 123 4.91 -4.45 -19.33
C ARG A 123 4.75 -5.29 -18.06
N ASP A 124 5.84 -5.50 -17.33
CA ASP A 124 5.90 -6.22 -16.06
C ASP A 124 5.85 -5.31 -14.82
N VAL A 125 5.50 -4.03 -14.98
CA VAL A 125 5.37 -3.07 -13.87
C VAL A 125 4.50 -3.63 -12.75
N LYS A 126 4.92 -3.47 -11.49
CA LYS A 126 4.12 -3.81 -10.30
C LYS A 126 3.47 -2.56 -9.72
N VAL A 127 2.14 -2.53 -9.65
CA VAL A 127 1.37 -1.37 -9.23
C VAL A 127 0.71 -1.63 -7.88
N LEU A 128 1.09 -0.84 -6.87
CA LEU A 128 0.47 -0.84 -5.56
C LEU A 128 -0.33 0.45 -5.35
N VAL A 129 -1.62 0.31 -5.05
CA VAL A 129 -2.49 1.42 -4.69
C VAL A 129 -2.60 1.56 -3.18
N VAL A 130 -2.24 2.75 -2.70
CA VAL A 130 -2.33 3.16 -1.29
C VAL A 130 -3.43 4.21 -1.11
N GLY A 131 -3.61 5.08 -2.11
CA GLY A 131 -4.60 6.16 -2.08
C GLY A 131 -6.04 5.64 -1.97
N ASN A 132 -6.81 6.19 -1.04
CA ASN A 132 -8.14 5.69 -0.71
C ASN A 132 -9.23 6.16 -1.69
N PRO A 133 -10.26 5.34 -1.96
CA PRO A 133 -10.47 3.96 -1.49
C PRO A 133 -9.63 2.93 -2.27
N ALA A 134 -8.66 2.30 -1.60
CA ALA A 134 -7.57 1.58 -2.26
C ALA A 134 -8.02 0.46 -3.21
N ASN A 135 -8.93 -0.42 -2.78
CA ASN A 135 -9.42 -1.53 -3.62
C ASN A 135 -10.12 -1.03 -4.90
N THR A 136 -11.02 -0.05 -4.77
CA THR A 136 -11.75 0.50 -5.91
C THR A 136 -10.83 1.28 -6.83
N ASN A 137 -9.89 2.05 -6.29
CA ASN A 137 -8.90 2.78 -7.08
C ASN A 137 -7.97 1.83 -7.85
N ALA A 138 -7.53 0.73 -7.23
CA ALA A 138 -6.78 -0.33 -7.90
C ALA A 138 -7.58 -0.98 -9.03
N TYR A 139 -8.87 -1.26 -8.79
CA TYR A 139 -9.76 -1.79 -9.82
C TYR A 139 -9.87 -0.84 -11.02
N ILE A 140 -10.04 0.46 -10.77
CA ILE A 140 -10.17 1.47 -11.82
C ILE A 140 -8.87 1.61 -12.62
N ALA A 141 -7.73 1.68 -11.94
CA ALA A 141 -6.41 1.72 -12.60
C ALA A 141 -6.18 0.47 -13.46
N MET A 142 -6.48 -0.71 -12.93
CA MET A 142 -6.40 -2.00 -13.64
C MET A 142 -7.28 -2.02 -14.89
N LYS A 143 -8.55 -1.59 -14.78
CA LYS A 143 -9.49 -1.55 -15.91
C LYS A 143 -9.13 -0.50 -16.96
N SER A 144 -8.36 0.51 -16.58
CA SER A 144 -7.86 1.55 -17.48
C SER A 144 -6.51 1.20 -18.12
N ALA A 145 -5.98 0.01 -17.83
CA ALA A 145 -4.71 -0.48 -18.35
C ALA A 145 -4.83 -1.88 -19.00
N PRO A 146 -5.54 -1.99 -20.13
CA PRO A 146 -5.85 -3.28 -20.75
C PRO A 146 -4.63 -4.06 -21.29
N ASP A 147 -3.51 -3.39 -21.55
CA ASP A 147 -2.28 -3.99 -22.08
C ASP A 147 -1.31 -4.44 -20.97
N LEU A 148 -1.67 -4.24 -19.70
CA LEU A 148 -0.91 -4.69 -18.54
C LEU A 148 -1.60 -5.89 -17.89
N ASN A 149 -0.81 -6.79 -17.32
CA ASN A 149 -1.35 -7.96 -16.62
C ASN A 149 -2.20 -7.50 -15.42
N PRO A 150 -3.50 -7.85 -15.32
CA PRO A 150 -4.34 -7.48 -14.19
C PRO A 150 -3.77 -7.89 -12.83
N LYS A 151 -3.05 -9.02 -12.76
CA LYS A 151 -2.39 -9.51 -11.53
C LYS A 151 -1.30 -8.57 -11.00
N HIS A 152 -0.89 -7.57 -11.79
CA HIS A 152 0.08 -6.57 -11.39
C HIS A 152 -0.55 -5.33 -10.74
N PHE A 153 -1.86 -5.31 -10.53
CA PHE A 153 -2.54 -4.23 -9.80
C PHE A 153 -3.02 -4.72 -8.45
N THR A 154 -2.50 -4.14 -7.39
CA THR A 154 -2.82 -4.51 -6.01
C THR A 154 -3.26 -3.31 -5.18
N ALA A 155 -4.02 -3.57 -4.12
CA ALA A 155 -4.38 -2.59 -3.11
C ALA A 155 -3.71 -2.92 -1.76
N MET A 156 -3.34 -1.88 -1.01
CA MET A 156 -2.61 -2.03 0.23
C MET A 156 -3.53 -2.39 1.41
N LEU A 157 -3.60 -3.68 1.73
CA LEU A 157 -4.22 -4.19 2.98
C LEU A 157 -3.16 -4.55 4.04
N ARG A 158 -1.88 -4.35 3.72
CA ARG A 158 -0.75 -4.69 4.59
C ARG A 158 -0.75 -3.89 5.90
N LEU A 159 -1.24 -2.65 5.90
CA LEU A 159 -1.34 -1.86 7.13
C LEU A 159 -2.35 -2.48 8.11
N ASP A 160 -3.47 -2.95 7.59
CA ASP A 160 -4.50 -3.60 8.39
C ASP A 160 -3.99 -4.92 8.96
N HIS A 161 -3.29 -5.70 8.14
CA HIS A 161 -2.58 -6.91 8.55
C HIS A 161 -1.58 -6.61 9.68
N ASN A 162 -0.71 -5.62 9.50
CA ASN A 162 0.29 -5.25 10.51
C ASN A 162 -0.37 -4.74 11.81
N ARG A 163 -1.49 -4.01 11.71
CA ARG A 163 -2.28 -3.60 12.89
C ARG A 163 -2.87 -4.81 13.61
N ALA A 164 -3.45 -5.76 12.89
CA ALA A 164 -3.97 -6.99 13.46
C ALA A 164 -2.86 -7.83 14.14
N LEU A 165 -1.69 -7.99 13.50
CA LEU A 165 -0.51 -8.61 14.13
C LEU A 165 -0.16 -7.95 15.46
N SER A 166 -0.14 -6.60 15.50
CA SER A 166 0.18 -5.87 16.74
C SER A 166 -0.82 -6.14 17.87
N GLN A 167 -2.12 -6.20 17.57
CA GLN A 167 -3.17 -6.48 18.56
C GLN A 167 -3.06 -7.92 19.10
N LEU A 168 -2.80 -8.90 18.25
CA LEU A 168 -2.58 -10.29 18.67
C LEU A 168 -1.30 -10.44 19.51
N SER A 169 -0.22 -9.79 19.09
CA SER A 169 1.05 -9.76 19.82
C SER A 169 0.86 -9.21 21.24
N THR A 170 0.15 -8.08 21.39
CA THR A 170 -0.20 -7.53 22.70
C THR A 170 -1.09 -8.46 23.51
N LYS A 171 -2.16 -9.01 22.92
CA LYS A 171 -3.10 -9.90 23.63
C LYS A 171 -2.41 -11.18 24.15
N LEU A 172 -1.49 -11.74 23.38
CA LEU A 172 -0.78 -12.98 23.72
C LEU A 172 0.49 -12.73 24.53
N SER A 173 0.96 -11.48 24.63
CA SER A 173 2.29 -11.14 25.15
C SER A 173 3.42 -11.93 24.45
N LYS A 174 3.32 -12.05 23.13
CA LYS A 174 4.26 -12.78 22.27
C LYS A 174 4.91 -11.85 21.25
N PRO A 175 6.17 -12.08 20.84
CA PRO A 175 6.79 -11.30 19.78
C PRO A 175 5.99 -11.34 18.48
N VAL A 176 5.81 -10.19 17.83
CA VAL A 176 5.04 -10.09 16.57
C VAL A 176 5.59 -10.99 15.46
N ALA A 177 6.91 -11.21 15.45
CA ALA A 177 7.60 -12.04 14.47
C ALA A 177 7.24 -13.53 14.55
N ASN A 178 6.69 -13.97 15.68
CA ASN A 178 6.34 -15.36 15.95
C ASN A 178 4.89 -15.67 15.54
N ILE A 179 4.13 -14.65 15.10
CA ILE A 179 2.76 -14.81 14.62
C ILE A 179 2.79 -15.08 13.12
N GLU A 180 2.17 -16.19 12.72
CA GLU A 180 2.09 -16.64 11.33
C GLU A 180 0.64 -16.92 10.94
N LYS A 181 0.37 -17.05 9.63
CA LYS A 181 -0.93 -17.44 9.05
C LYS A 181 -2.11 -16.53 9.44
N LEU A 182 -1.83 -15.28 9.78
CA LEU A 182 -2.85 -14.23 9.89
C LEU A 182 -3.29 -13.77 8.49
N ILE A 183 -4.56 -13.41 8.35
CA ILE A 183 -5.11 -12.82 7.14
C ILE A 183 -6.13 -11.72 7.47
N VAL A 184 -6.15 -10.65 6.68
CA VAL A 184 -7.26 -9.69 6.61
C VAL A 184 -8.00 -9.84 5.28
N TRP A 185 -9.27 -10.18 5.33
CA TRP A 185 -10.11 -10.32 4.14
C TRP A 185 -10.82 -9.01 3.80
N GLY A 186 -11.16 -8.82 2.52
CA GLY A 186 -12.11 -7.80 2.11
C GLY A 186 -11.53 -6.51 1.57
N ASN A 187 -12.16 -5.41 1.95
CA ASN A 187 -11.88 -4.07 1.47
C ASN A 187 -11.04 -3.29 2.50
N HIS A 188 -10.07 -2.48 2.06
CA HIS A 188 -9.35 -1.55 2.94
C HIS A 188 -10.31 -0.46 3.47
N SER A 189 -10.99 -0.79 4.56
CA SER A 189 -12.05 0.02 5.16
C SER A 189 -12.45 -0.59 6.51
N PRO A 190 -13.32 0.09 7.29
CA PRO A 190 -13.81 -0.48 8.54
C PRO A 190 -14.58 -1.81 8.42
N THR A 191 -14.96 -2.23 7.20
CA THR A 191 -15.63 -3.52 6.94
C THR A 191 -14.66 -4.67 6.65
N MET A 192 -13.35 -4.44 6.74
CA MET A 192 -12.36 -5.52 6.64
C MET A 192 -12.57 -6.58 7.72
N TYR A 193 -12.12 -7.80 7.45
CA TYR A 193 -12.22 -8.91 8.39
C TYR A 193 -10.84 -9.46 8.76
N PRO A 194 -10.22 -9.02 9.87
CA PRO A 194 -9.01 -9.63 10.38
C PRO A 194 -9.34 -10.98 11.01
N ASP A 195 -8.74 -12.03 10.48
CA ASP A 195 -9.08 -13.42 10.73
C ASP A 195 -7.87 -14.18 11.27
N TYR A 196 -7.93 -14.48 12.56
CA TYR A 196 -6.88 -15.23 13.26
C TYR A 196 -7.18 -16.72 13.37
N ARG A 197 -8.26 -17.25 12.76
CA ARG A 197 -8.68 -18.65 12.93
C ARG A 197 -7.60 -19.66 12.51
N PHE A 198 -6.76 -19.29 11.55
CA PHE A 198 -5.63 -20.09 11.08
C PHE A 198 -4.28 -19.62 11.64
N ALA A 199 -4.27 -18.52 12.39
CA ALA A 199 -3.06 -17.91 12.86
C ALA A 199 -2.44 -18.74 13.99
N THR A 200 -1.12 -18.79 14.02
CA THR A 200 -0.34 -19.50 15.05
C THR A 200 0.66 -18.54 15.69
N ALA A 201 0.94 -18.74 16.97
CA ALA A 201 2.04 -18.07 17.68
C ALA A 201 2.96 -19.15 18.29
N ASP A 202 4.23 -19.17 17.90
CA ASP A 202 5.19 -20.23 18.29
C ASP A 202 4.68 -21.65 17.92
N GLY A 203 3.96 -21.78 16.80
CA GLY A 203 3.33 -23.04 16.37
C GLY A 203 1.99 -23.37 17.06
N THR A 204 1.62 -22.66 18.13
CA THR A 204 0.35 -22.88 18.83
C THR A 204 -0.79 -22.13 18.14
N PRO A 205 -1.95 -22.77 17.86
CA PRO A 205 -3.13 -22.09 17.31
C PRO A 205 -3.60 -20.94 18.21
N ILE A 206 -3.67 -19.73 17.64
CA ILE A 206 -4.10 -18.52 18.38
C ILE A 206 -5.57 -18.63 18.80
N ILE A 207 -6.39 -19.31 18.00
CA ILE A 207 -7.81 -19.51 18.32
C ILE A 207 -8.03 -20.26 19.62
N GLU A 208 -7.21 -21.27 19.90
CA GLU A 208 -7.24 -22.05 21.14
C GLU A 208 -6.56 -21.30 22.28
N ALA A 209 -5.46 -20.58 22.01
CA ALA A 209 -4.75 -19.81 23.03
C ALA A 209 -5.58 -18.64 23.58
N ILE A 210 -6.37 -17.97 22.73
CA ILE A 210 -7.26 -16.87 23.14
C ILE A 210 -8.58 -17.40 23.67
N ASN A 211 -9.18 -18.39 22.99
CA ASN A 211 -10.45 -19.04 23.34
C ASN A 211 -11.57 -18.08 23.78
N ASP A 212 -11.67 -16.92 23.14
CA ASP A 212 -12.59 -15.86 23.51
C ASP A 212 -13.18 -15.21 22.25
N GLN A 213 -14.32 -15.75 21.80
CA GLN A 213 -15.05 -15.22 20.64
C GLN A 213 -15.71 -13.87 20.92
N ALA A 214 -16.05 -13.57 22.17
CA ALA A 214 -16.60 -12.27 22.52
C ALA A 214 -15.53 -11.17 22.37
N TRP A 215 -14.29 -11.43 22.80
CA TRP A 215 -13.16 -10.55 22.56
C TRP A 215 -12.87 -10.39 21.06
N ASN A 216 -12.96 -11.47 20.27
CA ASN A 216 -12.80 -11.39 18.82
C ASN A 216 -13.77 -10.38 18.17
N ALA A 217 -15.07 -10.60 18.40
CA ALA A 217 -16.14 -9.83 17.78
C ALA A 217 -16.24 -8.40 18.31
N ASN A 218 -16.06 -8.21 19.61
CA ASN A 218 -16.39 -6.95 20.29
C ASN A 218 -15.16 -6.11 20.64
N SER A 219 -13.94 -6.65 20.52
CA SER A 219 -12.70 -5.92 20.82
C SER A 219 -11.70 -5.98 19.67
N PHE A 220 -11.24 -7.16 19.27
CA PHE A 220 -10.18 -7.30 18.25
C PHE A 220 -10.57 -6.68 16.90
N ILE A 221 -11.66 -7.15 16.28
CA ILE A 221 -12.12 -6.65 14.97
C ILE A 221 -12.42 -5.14 15.03
N PRO A 222 -13.20 -4.61 16.00
CA PRO A 222 -13.46 -3.17 16.11
C PRO A 222 -12.21 -2.31 16.35
N THR A 223 -11.25 -2.80 17.15
CA THR A 223 -10.02 -2.04 17.42
C THR A 223 -9.15 -1.94 16.18
N VAL A 224 -9.00 -3.02 15.40
CA VAL A 224 -8.25 -3.00 14.14
C VAL A 224 -8.94 -2.09 13.11
N SER A 225 -10.27 -2.19 12.97
CA SER A 225 -11.07 -1.39 12.02
C SER A 225 -11.09 0.11 12.33
N LYS A 226 -11.01 0.49 13.60
CA LYS A 226 -10.99 1.89 14.05
C LYS A 226 -9.59 2.43 14.35
N ARG A 227 -8.52 1.64 14.13
CA ARG A 227 -7.16 2.03 14.52
C ARG A 227 -6.68 3.32 13.87
N GLY A 228 -7.08 3.58 12.62
CA GLY A 228 -6.74 4.83 11.93
C GLY A 228 -7.34 6.06 12.62
N ALA A 229 -8.61 5.99 13.03
CA ALA A 229 -9.29 7.07 13.75
C ALA A 229 -8.65 7.33 15.12
N ALA A 230 -8.33 6.27 15.87
CA ALA A 230 -7.66 6.41 17.16
C ALA A 230 -6.27 7.08 17.05
N ILE A 231 -5.52 6.85 15.96
CA ILE A 231 -4.24 7.53 15.73
C ILE A 231 -4.46 9.02 15.41
N ILE A 232 -5.47 9.34 14.61
CA ILE A 232 -5.82 10.74 14.29
C ILE A 232 -6.23 11.48 15.56
N GLU A 233 -7.08 10.87 16.40
CA GLU A 233 -7.49 11.44 17.67
C GLU A 233 -6.29 11.73 18.59
N ALA A 234 -5.34 10.81 18.67
CA ALA A 234 -4.17 10.96 19.54
C ALA A 234 -3.11 11.95 19.01
N ARG A 235 -2.91 12.04 17.68
CA ARG A 235 -1.82 12.82 17.06
C ARG A 235 -2.25 14.09 16.34
N GLY A 236 -3.53 14.26 16.06
CA GLY A 236 -4.07 15.27 15.14
C GLY A 236 -3.70 15.04 13.67
N LEU A 237 -2.99 13.95 13.34
CA LEU A 237 -2.47 13.65 12.00
C LEU A 237 -2.73 12.19 11.63
N SER A 238 -2.81 11.93 10.33
CA SER A 238 -2.93 10.57 9.82
C SER A 238 -1.71 9.70 10.14
N SER A 239 -1.87 8.37 10.06
CA SER A 239 -0.83 7.40 10.40
C SER A 239 0.19 7.21 9.27
N ALA A 240 0.81 8.29 8.81
CA ALA A 240 1.64 8.33 7.60
C ALA A 240 2.83 7.35 7.64
N ALA A 241 3.62 7.37 8.73
CA ALA A 241 4.80 6.51 8.86
C ALA A 241 4.48 5.01 8.82
N SER A 242 3.40 4.58 9.50
CA SER A 242 3.01 3.17 9.48
C SER A 242 2.37 2.75 8.15
N ALA A 243 1.69 3.66 7.46
CA ALA A 243 1.21 3.43 6.09
C ALA A 243 2.38 3.27 5.10
N ALA A 244 3.39 4.14 5.18
CA ALA A 244 4.62 4.01 4.38
C ALA A 244 5.35 2.69 4.68
N ASN A 245 5.44 2.30 5.95
CA ASN A 245 6.00 0.99 6.32
C ASN A 245 5.24 -0.17 5.68
N ALA A 246 3.91 -0.15 5.74
CA ALA A 246 3.10 -1.18 5.13
C ALA A 246 3.25 -1.25 3.60
N ALA A 247 3.46 -0.10 2.93
CA ALA A 247 3.71 -0.05 1.50
C ALA A 247 5.08 -0.66 1.15
N ILE A 248 6.12 -0.34 1.94
CA ILE A 248 7.45 -0.96 1.83
C ILE A 248 7.34 -2.48 2.02
N ASP A 249 6.70 -2.93 3.09
CA ASP A 249 6.54 -4.36 3.40
C ASP A 249 5.80 -5.10 2.27
N HIS A 250 4.71 -4.51 1.76
CA HIS A 250 3.93 -5.07 0.65
C HIS A 250 4.80 -5.24 -0.61
N MET A 251 5.49 -4.18 -1.03
CA MET A 251 6.32 -4.23 -2.22
C MET A 251 7.54 -5.13 -2.04
N ARG A 252 8.16 -5.13 -0.87
CA ARG A 252 9.32 -5.98 -0.56
C ARG A 252 8.96 -7.44 -0.69
N ASP A 253 7.91 -7.90 -0.02
CA ASP A 253 7.53 -9.30 -0.06
C ASP A 253 7.07 -9.69 -1.49
N TRP A 254 6.43 -8.78 -2.21
CA TRP A 254 6.03 -9.06 -3.59
C TRP A 254 7.20 -9.12 -4.58
N LEU A 255 8.28 -8.36 -4.34
CA LEU A 255 9.46 -8.33 -5.21
C LEU A 255 10.48 -9.42 -4.85
N LEU A 256 10.66 -9.70 -3.56
CA LEU A 256 11.72 -10.56 -3.03
C LEU A 256 11.21 -11.89 -2.47
N GLY A 257 9.90 -12.07 -2.46
CA GLY A 257 9.21 -13.25 -1.92
C GLY A 257 8.85 -13.10 -0.45
N SER A 258 7.78 -13.77 -0.03
CA SER A 258 7.33 -13.80 1.37
C SER A 258 7.98 -14.93 2.19
N ASN A 259 8.92 -15.68 1.59
CA ASN A 259 9.57 -16.86 2.17
C ASN A 259 8.55 -17.88 2.71
N GLY A 260 7.46 -18.08 1.97
CA GLY A 260 6.37 -19.00 2.35
C GLY A 260 5.43 -18.48 3.46
N LYS A 261 5.70 -17.30 4.02
CA LYS A 261 4.81 -16.69 5.02
C LYS A 261 3.56 -16.11 4.35
N TRP A 262 2.43 -16.25 5.02
CA TRP A 262 1.19 -15.62 4.59
C TRP A 262 1.27 -14.11 4.83
N ILE A 263 0.96 -13.36 3.79
CA ILE A 263 0.75 -11.93 3.86
C ILE A 263 -0.64 -11.60 3.30
N THR A 264 -1.12 -10.40 3.59
CA THR A 264 -2.36 -9.91 2.99
C THR A 264 -2.06 -8.92 1.88
N MET A 265 -2.56 -9.22 0.68
CA MET A 265 -2.57 -8.32 -0.46
C MET A 265 -4.01 -8.18 -0.97
N GLY A 266 -4.41 -6.97 -1.34
CA GLY A 266 -5.61 -6.77 -2.15
C GLY A 266 -5.27 -7.12 -3.60
N VAL A 267 -5.78 -8.22 -4.13
CA VAL A 267 -5.48 -8.70 -5.49
C VAL A 267 -6.79 -8.88 -6.29
N PRO A 268 -6.74 -8.89 -7.63
CA PRO A 268 -7.92 -9.23 -8.42
C PRO A 268 -8.33 -10.67 -8.13
N SER A 269 -9.58 -10.86 -7.71
CA SER A 269 -10.14 -12.19 -7.45
C SER A 269 -10.14 -13.02 -8.73
N ASP A 270 -9.78 -14.30 -8.59
CA ASP A 270 -9.89 -15.34 -9.62
C ASP A 270 -11.07 -16.30 -9.36
N GLY A 271 -12.02 -15.90 -8.51
CA GLY A 271 -13.16 -16.74 -8.11
C GLY A 271 -12.91 -17.55 -6.83
N SER A 272 -11.67 -17.55 -6.32
CA SER A 272 -11.31 -18.22 -5.07
C SER A 272 -12.22 -17.82 -3.92
N TYR A 273 -12.58 -18.81 -3.08
CA TYR A 273 -13.49 -18.64 -1.95
C TYR A 273 -14.88 -18.08 -2.30
N GLY A 274 -15.30 -18.18 -3.57
CA GLY A 274 -16.59 -17.67 -4.04
C GLY A 274 -16.65 -16.15 -4.17
N ILE A 275 -15.49 -15.47 -4.17
CA ILE A 275 -15.42 -14.02 -4.31
C ILE A 275 -15.51 -13.66 -5.81
N PRO A 276 -16.43 -12.77 -6.24
CA PRO A 276 -16.61 -12.43 -7.65
C PRO A 276 -15.31 -12.07 -8.38
N GLU A 277 -15.10 -12.68 -9.54
CA GLU A 277 -13.90 -12.49 -10.36
C GLU A 277 -13.66 -11.01 -10.71
N GLY A 278 -12.39 -10.62 -10.73
CA GLY A 278 -11.95 -9.27 -11.08
C GLY A 278 -12.14 -8.21 -9.98
N MET A 279 -12.87 -8.49 -8.90
CA MET A 279 -12.94 -7.60 -7.74
C MET A 279 -11.59 -7.57 -7.01
N ILE A 280 -11.05 -6.38 -6.72
CA ILE A 280 -9.86 -6.26 -5.86
C ILE A 280 -10.25 -6.54 -4.42
N PHE A 281 -9.73 -7.62 -3.85
CA PHE A 281 -10.13 -8.13 -2.54
C PHE A 281 -8.92 -8.66 -1.76
N GLY A 282 -8.96 -8.52 -0.42
CA GLY A 282 -7.93 -9.04 0.46
C GLY A 282 -7.92 -10.55 0.55
N PHE A 283 -6.81 -11.16 0.15
CA PHE A 283 -6.60 -12.61 0.21
C PHE A 283 -5.30 -12.96 0.95
N PRO A 284 -5.22 -14.17 1.54
CA PRO A 284 -3.95 -14.71 2.00
C PRO A 284 -3.15 -15.14 0.76
N VAL A 285 -1.95 -14.61 0.65
CA VAL A 285 -1.05 -14.95 -0.45
C VAL A 285 0.34 -15.27 0.07
N THR A 286 1.06 -16.05 -0.71
CA THR A 286 2.52 -16.18 -0.66
C THR A 286 3.08 -15.63 -1.97
N THR A 287 4.23 -14.97 -1.91
CA THR A 287 4.87 -14.33 -3.07
C THR A 287 6.27 -14.87 -3.30
#